data_AF-A0A9D2KTQ2-F1
#
_entry.id   AF-A0A9D2KTQ2-F1
#
_cell.length_a   1.000
_cell.length_b   1.000
_cell.length_c   1.000
_cell.angle_alpha   90.00
_cell.angle_beta   90.00
_cell.angle_gamma   90.00
#
_symmetry.space_group_name_H-M   'P 1'
#
loop_
_entity.id
_entity.type
_entity.pdbx_description
1 polymer ?
#
loop_
_entity_poly.entity_id
_entity_poly.type
_entity_poly.pdbx_seq_one_letter_code
_entity_poly.pdbx_strand_id
1 'polypeptide(L)' 'MVYTTPYSRHPSATVDSSPVLVGKVVYCGASDGILYAIDLESGRTIRRHRMGAPVLAGLTHEGEYLYAVDYGGNVYSIRL' A
#
# COMPACT_ATOMS: atom_id res chain seq x y z
N MET A 1 -2.74 -23.87 -4.83
CA MET A 1 -1.71 -22.89 -5.25
C MET A 1 -0.86 -22.61 -4.03
N VAL A 2 0.42 -23.03 -4.03
CA VAL A 2 1.32 -22.83 -2.88
C VAL A 2 2.01 -21.49 -3.09
N TYR A 3 1.56 -20.46 -2.38
CA TYR A 3 2.12 -19.11 -2.43
C TYR A 3 3.27 -19.01 -1.43
N THR A 4 4.49 -19.41 -1.81
CA THR A 4 5.66 -19.21 -0.96
C THR A 4 6.43 -17.98 -1.45
N THR A 5 6.06 -16.80 -0.98
CA THR A 5 6.94 -15.62 -1.00
C THR A 5 7.97 -15.76 0.11
N PRO A 6 9.28 -15.86 -0.18
CA PRO A 6 10.28 -15.90 0.87
C PRO A 6 10.58 -14.46 1.32
N TYR A 7 9.84 -13.95 2.30
CA TYR A 7 10.25 -12.74 3.03
C TYR A 7 10.36 -13.06 4.51
N SER A 8 11.53 -13.56 4.90
CA SER A 8 11.87 -14.10 6.22
C SER A 8 12.17 -13.03 7.29
N ARG A 9 11.59 -11.83 7.19
CA ARG A 9 11.70 -10.82 8.25
C ARG A 9 10.35 -10.65 8.93
N HIS A 10 10.31 -10.92 10.22
CA HIS A 10 9.20 -10.54 11.09
C HIS A 10 9.37 -9.07 11.51
N PRO A 11 8.30 -8.25 11.47
CA PRO A 11 6.98 -8.54 10.89
C PRO A 11 7.00 -8.52 9.35
N SER A 12 6.31 -9.48 8.73
CA SER A 12 6.21 -9.58 7.27
C SER A 12 5.26 -8.52 6.71
N ALA A 13 5.76 -7.70 5.78
CA ALA A 13 5.00 -6.68 5.07
C ALA A 13 5.16 -6.90 3.56
N THR A 14 4.64 -8.02 3.07
CA THR A 14 4.71 -8.38 1.64
C THR A 14 3.88 -7.38 0.85
N VAL A 15 4.45 -6.84 -0.22
CA VAL A 15 3.76 -5.95 -1.15
C VAL A 15 3.36 -6.77 -2.37
N ASP A 16 2.06 -6.98 -2.54
CA ASP A 16 1.47 -7.62 -3.74
C ASP A 16 0.62 -6.62 -4.55
N SER A 17 0.33 -5.45 -3.98
CA SER A 17 -0.41 -4.39 -4.67
C SER A 17 0.43 -3.76 -5.78
N SER A 18 -0.20 -3.40 -6.91
CA SER A 18 0.43 -2.51 -7.88
C SER A 18 0.62 -1.10 -7.28
N PRO A 19 1.85 -0.55 -7.28
CA PRO A 19 2.11 0.78 -6.72
C PRO A 19 1.54 1.88 -7.61
N VAL A 20 1.20 3.02 -7.01
CA VAL A 20 0.71 4.22 -7.71
C VAL A 20 1.63 5.39 -7.42
N LEU A 21 2.08 6.07 -8.47
CA LEU A 21 2.84 7.32 -8.35
C LEU A 21 1.89 8.51 -8.45
N VAL A 22 1.89 9.38 -7.44
CA VAL A 22 1.20 10.68 -7.47
C VAL A 22 2.19 11.77 -7.13
N GLY A 23 2.46 12.67 -8.08
CA GLY A 23 3.49 13.70 -7.93
C GLY A 23 4.87 13.08 -7.68
N LYS A 24 5.44 13.33 -6.50
CA LYS A 24 6.74 12.77 -6.05
C LYS A 24 6.59 11.66 -4.99
N VAL A 25 5.40 11.10 -4.83
CA VAL A 25 5.12 10.10 -3.80
C VAL A 25 4.61 8.81 -4.41
N VAL A 26 5.27 7.70 -4.10
CA VAL A 26 4.86 6.35 -4.47
C VAL A 26 4.02 5.76 -3.33
N TYR A 27 2.83 5.27 -3.66
CA TYR A 27 1.92 4.61 -2.75
C TYR A 27 1.87 3.11 -3.02
N CYS A 28 1.95 2.29 -1.97
CA CYS A 28 1.80 0.84 -2.07
C CYS A 28 1.17 0.25 -0.80
N GLY A 29 0.30 -0.73 -0.98
CA GLY A 29 -0.30 -1.50 0.11
C GLY A 29 0.51 -2.75 0.43
N ALA A 30 0.44 -3.20 1.68
CA ALA A 30 1.10 -4.42 2.10
C ALA A 30 0.22 -5.33 2.96
N SER A 31 0.70 -6.56 3.14
CA SER A 31 0.04 -7.62 3.92
C SER A 31 -0.08 -7.31 5.41
N ASP A 32 0.69 -6.35 5.92
CA ASP A 32 0.63 -5.89 7.31
C ASP A 32 -0.52 -4.89 7.56
N GLY A 33 -1.34 -4.63 6.53
CA GLY A 33 -2.47 -3.71 6.58
C GLY A 33 -2.06 -2.24 6.61
N ILE A 34 -0.85 -1.94 6.12
CA ILE A 34 -0.35 -0.59 5.97
C ILE A 34 -0.36 -0.17 4.50
N LEU A 35 -0.88 1.02 4.24
CA LEU A 35 -0.61 1.77 3.01
C LEU A 35 0.60 2.68 3.24
N TYR A 36 1.67 2.40 2.52
CA TYR A 36 2.92 3.15 2.56
C TYR A 36 2.88 4.30 1.56
N ALA A 37 3.42 5.44 1.97
CA ALA A 37 3.76 6.56 1.10
C ALA A 37 5.28 6.75 1.15
N ILE A 38 5.92 6.70 -0.01
CA ILE A 38 7.37 6.67 -0.16
C ILE A 38 7.77 7.86 -1.03
N ASP A 39 8.75 8.64 -0.57
CA ASP A 39 9.33 9.70 -1.37
C ASP A 39 10.10 9.11 -2.57
N LEU A 40 9.80 9.59 -3.77
CA LEU A 40 10.32 9.05 -5.02
C LEU A 40 11.86 9.18 -5.12
N GLU A 41 12.42 10.27 -4.62
CA GLU A 41 13.86 10.58 -4.79
C GLU A 41 14.71 9.81 -3.77
N SER A 42 14.31 9.83 -2.50
CA SER A 42 15.08 9.22 -1.40
C SER A 42 14.73 7.76 -1.15
N GLY A 43 13.59 7.27 -1.64
CA GLY A 43 13.07 5.94 -1.36
C GLY A 43 12.64 5.74 0.10
N ARG A 44 12.58 6.83 0.90
CA ARG A 44 12.22 6.75 2.31
C ARG A 44 10.70 6.79 2.48
N THR A 45 10.20 5.97 3.40
CA THR A 45 8.80 6.06 3.84
C THR A 45 8.56 7.39 4.52
N ILE A 46 7.68 8.21 3.94
CA ILE A 46 7.27 9.51 4.50
C ILE A 46 5.97 9.41 5.29
N ARG A 47 5.12 8.42 4.99
CA ARG A 47 3.87 8.17 5.74
C ARG A 47 3.47 6.71 5.73
N ARG A 48 2.77 6.29 6.78
CA ARG A 48 2.15 4.97 6.94
C ARG A 48 0.71 5.17 7.39
N HIS A 49 -0.26 4.69 6.61
CA HIS A 49 -1.66 4.68 6.99
C HIS A 49 -2.09 3.27 7.39
N ARG A 50 -2.66 3.11 8.57
CA ARG A 50 -3.20 1.84 9.05
C ARG A 50 -4.60 1.65 8.47
N MET A 51 -4.77 0.60 7.67
CA MET A 51 -6.07 0.19 7.11
C MET A 51 -6.75 -0.90 7.96
N GLY A 52 -6.00 -1.59 8.83
CA GLY A 52 -6.57 -2.59 9.74
C GLY A 52 -6.76 -3.99 9.14
N ALA A 53 -6.74 -4.11 7.81
CA ALA A 53 -6.66 -5.38 7.10
C ALA A 53 -5.65 -5.28 5.92
N PRO A 54 -5.12 -6.42 5.43
CA PRO A 54 -4.16 -6.45 4.31
C PRO A 54 -4.62 -5.64 3.09
N VAL A 55 -3.70 -4.85 2.51
CA VAL A 55 -3.95 -4.04 1.31
C VAL A 55 -3.16 -4.66 0.16
N LEU A 56 -3.76 -5.63 -0.54
CA LEU A 56 -3.06 -6.39 -1.58
C LEU A 56 -3.59 -6.10 -2.99
N ALA A 57 -4.79 -5.51 -3.10
CA ALA A 57 -5.33 -5.08 -4.38
C ALA A 57 -4.58 -3.85 -4.92
N GLY A 58 -4.65 -3.64 -6.24
CA GLY A 58 -4.12 -2.44 -6.88
C GLY A 58 -4.81 -1.17 -6.34
N LEU A 59 -4.03 -0.11 -6.22
CA LEU A 59 -4.52 1.22 -5.85
C LEU A 59 -4.87 2.01 -7.12
N THR A 60 -5.75 3.00 -7.01
CA THR A 60 -6.00 3.96 -8.09
C THR A 60 -6.13 5.37 -7.55
N HIS A 61 -5.80 6.37 -8.35
CA HIS A 61 -5.93 7.78 -7.97
C HIS A 61 -6.75 8.53 -9.02
N GLU A 62 -7.54 9.49 -8.55
CA GLU A 62 -8.25 10.46 -9.37
C GLU A 62 -8.28 11.81 -8.64
N GLY A 63 -7.74 12.85 -9.29
CA GLY A 63 -7.65 14.18 -8.71
C GLY A 63 -6.86 14.20 -7.39
N GLU A 64 -7.48 14.71 -6.33
CA GLU A 64 -6.86 14.74 -4.99
C GLU A 64 -7.08 13.45 -4.18
N TYR A 65 -7.66 12.40 -4.76
CA TYR A 65 -8.03 11.19 -4.03
C TYR A 65 -7.28 9.96 -4.51
N LEU A 66 -6.81 9.16 -3.54
CA LEU A 66 -6.34 7.80 -3.71
C LEU A 66 -7.38 6.83 -3.15
N TYR A 67 -7.76 5.85 -3.96
CA TYR A 67 -8.67 4.79 -3.58
C TYR A 67 -7.89 3.51 -3.29
N ALA A 68 -8.19 2.93 -2.13
CA ALA A 68 -7.61 1.68 -1.66
C ALA A 68 -8.73 0.74 -1.19
N VAL A 69 -8.52 -0.56 -1.38
CA VAL A 69 -9.40 -1.59 -0.84
C VAL A 69 -8.59 -2.57 -0.01
N ASP A 70 -9.17 -3.08 1.06
CA ASP A 70 -8.54 -4.06 1.94
C ASP A 70 -9.24 -5.43 1.88
N TYR A 71 -8.60 -6.44 2.47
CA TYR A 71 -9.14 -7.80 2.57
C TYR A 71 -10.30 -7.94 3.58
N GLY A 72 -10.59 -6.88 4.35
CA GLY A 72 -11.78 -6.80 5.19
C GLY A 72 -13.04 -6.42 4.38
N GLY A 73 -12.90 -6.12 3.09
CA GLY A 73 -13.98 -5.67 2.22
C GLY A 73 -14.24 -4.16 2.33
N ASN A 74 -13.34 -3.40 2.96
CA ASN A 74 -13.49 -1.95 3.09
C ASN A 74 -12.95 -1.24 1.85
N VAL A 75 -13.58 -0.12 1.51
CA VAL A 75 -13.14 0.81 0.47
C VAL A 75 -12.80 2.14 1.14
N TYR A 76 -11.60 2.65 0.90
CA TYR A 76 -11.09 3.90 1.45
C TYR A 76 -10.91 4.94 0.35
N SER A 77 -11.32 6.17 0.63
CA SER A 77 -10.97 7.36 -0.14
C SER A 77 -10.04 8.22 0.70
N ILE A 78 -8.80 8.40 0.25
CA ILE A 78 -7.75 9.12 0.98
C ILE A 78 -7.42 10.38 0.21
N ARG A 79 -7.58 11.54 0.84
CA ARG A 79 -7.15 12.82 0.25
C ARG A 79 -5.62 12.94 0.36
N LEU A 80 -4.98 13.27 -0.77
CA LEU A 80 -3.53 13.37 -0.92
C LEU A 80 -2.98 14.76 -0.57
#